data_AF-A0A3R9PRU3-F1
#
_entry.id   AF-A0A3R9PRU3-F1
#
_cell.length_a   1.000
_cell.length_b   1.000
_cell.length_c   1.000
_cell.angle_alpha   90.00
_cell.angle_beta   90.00
_cell.angle_gamma   90.00
#
_symmetry.space_group_name_H-M   'P 1'
#
loop_
_entity.id
_entity.type
_entity.pdbx_description
1 polymer ?
#
loop_
_entity_poly.entity_id
_entity_poly.type
_entity_poly.pdbx_seq_one_letter_code
_entity_poly.pdbx_strand_id
1 'polypeptide(L)'
;MKKLAVAIAYFLVLASVPLVAQSNKIAPLGVWRGTLDGLPGVTLTLANDTGEIGGTVVFYGINGEARQIVIIEPHTLLHPKLDGDTLSFQIKFGGDRTGLARVTVVFSADNKAQIHCLDCGPDSPTTELIRQTD
;
A
#
# COMPACT_ATOMS: atom_id res chain seq x y z
N MET A 1 74.17 22.03 9.66
CA MET A 1 73.76 21.07 8.60
C MET A 1 72.30 20.69 8.86
N LYS A 2 71.42 20.94 7.87
CA LYS A 2 69.94 20.97 8.00
C LYS A 2 69.37 19.57 8.27
N LYS A 3 68.52 19.43 9.30
CA LYS A 3 67.70 18.25 9.55
C LYS A 3 66.44 18.34 8.68
N LEU A 4 66.27 17.42 7.74
CA LEU A 4 65.04 17.24 6.96
C LEU A 4 64.04 16.46 7.82
N ALA A 5 62.96 17.11 8.23
CA ALA A 5 61.81 16.42 8.82
C ALA A 5 60.81 16.12 7.69
N VAL A 6 60.62 14.83 7.41
CA VAL A 6 59.59 14.33 6.50
C VAL A 6 58.28 14.26 7.28
N ALA A 7 57.32 15.09 6.93
CA ALA A 7 55.96 15.01 7.46
C ALA A 7 55.12 14.09 6.56
N ILE A 8 54.84 12.88 7.05
CA ILE A 8 53.92 11.93 6.42
C ILE A 8 52.51 12.32 6.86
N ALA A 9 51.74 12.91 5.95
CA ALA A 9 50.33 13.23 6.16
C ALA A 9 49.48 11.97 5.93
N TYR A 10 48.93 11.41 7.02
CA TYR A 10 48.02 10.26 6.98
C TYR A 10 46.60 10.77 6.67
N PHE A 11 46.15 10.61 5.44
CA PHE A 11 44.78 10.93 5.02
C PHE A 11 43.83 9.81 5.49
N LEU A 12 43.16 10.01 6.63
CA LEU A 12 42.07 9.14 7.11
C LEU A 12 40.83 9.37 6.23
N VAL A 13 40.59 8.47 5.28
CA VAL A 13 39.33 8.44 4.50
C VAL A 13 38.23 7.90 5.41
N LEU A 14 37.41 8.78 5.96
CA LEU A 14 36.16 8.41 6.63
C LEU A 14 35.18 7.90 5.56
N ALA A 15 35.11 6.58 5.40
CA ALA A 15 34.06 5.95 4.60
C ALA A 15 32.71 6.15 5.33
N SER A 16 31.95 7.15 4.89
CA SER A 16 30.57 7.35 5.34
C SER A 16 29.69 6.24 4.76
N VAL A 17 29.47 5.17 5.53
CA VAL A 17 28.47 4.15 5.21
C VAL A 17 27.09 4.78 5.42
N PRO A 18 26.22 4.91 4.41
CA PRO A 18 24.88 5.40 4.63
C PRO A 18 24.13 4.35 5.46
N LEU A 19 23.78 4.72 6.70
CA LEU A 19 22.86 3.96 7.52
C LEU A 19 21.48 4.04 6.85
N VAL A 20 21.09 3.00 6.12
CA VAL A 20 19.71 2.85 5.67
C VAL A 20 18.88 2.68 6.93
N ALA A 21 18.22 3.74 7.37
CA ALA A 21 17.25 3.67 8.46
C ALA A 21 16.10 2.77 8.00
N GLN A 22 16.14 1.49 8.40
CA GLN A 22 14.98 0.62 8.31
C GLN A 22 13.94 1.19 9.26
N SER A 23 13.05 2.01 8.70
CA SER A 23 11.85 2.43 9.39
C SER A 23 11.05 1.17 9.70
N ASN A 24 11.06 0.72 10.95
CA ASN A 24 10.09 -0.24 11.48
C ASN A 24 8.70 0.43 11.47
N LYS A 25 8.13 0.65 10.28
CA LYS A 25 6.74 1.06 10.16
C LYS A 25 5.92 -0.13 10.62
N ILE A 26 5.09 0.11 11.64
CA ILE A 26 4.07 -0.83 12.09
C ILE A 26 3.16 -1.13 10.89
N ALA A 27 2.87 -2.41 10.65
CA ALA A 27 2.00 -2.81 9.56
C ALA A 27 0.63 -2.08 9.70
N PRO A 28 0.06 -1.58 8.59
CA PRO A 28 -1.15 -0.75 8.60
C PRO A 28 -2.44 -1.57 8.80
N LEU A 29 -2.50 -2.34 9.89
CA LEU A 29 -3.62 -3.22 10.22
C LEU A 29 -4.90 -2.44 10.55
N GLY A 30 -6.05 -3.09 10.37
CA GLY A 30 -7.38 -2.55 10.63
C GLY A 30 -8.21 -2.36 9.36
N VAL A 31 -9.30 -1.58 9.50
CA VAL A 31 -10.24 -1.31 8.41
C VAL A 31 -9.93 0.03 7.78
N TRP A 32 -9.97 0.09 6.45
CA TRP A 32 -9.73 1.26 5.63
C TRP A 32 -10.90 1.43 4.67
N ARG A 33 -11.48 2.63 4.58
CA ARG A 33 -12.65 2.89 3.72
C ARG A 33 -12.39 4.02 2.76
N GLY A 34 -12.76 3.80 1.50
CA GLY A 34 -12.84 4.82 0.47
C GLY A 34 -14.30 5.02 0.05
N THR A 35 -14.65 6.27 -0.24
CA THR A 35 -16.01 6.65 -0.66
C THR A 35 -15.99 7.23 -2.06
N LEU A 36 -17.06 6.98 -2.81
CA LEU A 36 -17.34 7.63 -4.08
C LEU A 36 -18.70 8.33 -3.96
N ASP A 37 -18.73 9.64 -4.16
CA ASP A 37 -19.93 10.48 -4.04
C ASP A 37 -20.72 10.30 -2.73
N GLY A 38 -20.02 10.11 -1.62
CA GLY A 38 -20.61 9.90 -0.29
C GLY A 38 -21.15 8.50 -0.03
N LEU A 39 -21.01 7.58 -0.99
CA LEU A 39 -21.35 6.17 -0.85
C LEU A 39 -20.08 5.33 -0.65
N PRO A 40 -20.17 4.15 -0.01
CA PRO A 40 -19.07 3.19 0.03
C PRO A 40 -18.59 2.86 -1.38
N GLY A 41 -17.30 3.09 -1.67
CA GLY A 41 -16.66 2.69 -2.91
C GLY A 41 -15.77 1.47 -2.71
N VAL A 42 -15.04 1.44 -1.60
CA VAL A 42 -14.13 0.34 -1.27
C VAL A 42 -13.96 0.20 0.25
N THR A 43 -13.89 -1.03 0.73
CA THR A 43 -13.47 -1.34 2.11
C THR A 43 -12.33 -2.35 2.07
N LEU A 44 -11.19 -2.00 2.65
CA LEU A 44 -10.02 -2.87 2.81
C LEU A 44 -9.86 -3.21 4.29
N THR A 45 -9.78 -4.50 4.61
CA THR A 45 -9.54 -4.99 5.96
C THR A 45 -8.22 -5.72 5.98
N LEU A 46 -7.32 -5.32 6.88
CA LEU A 46 -5.99 -5.91 7.03
C LEU A 46 -5.80 -6.49 8.43
N ALA A 47 -5.32 -7.72 8.48
CA ALA A 47 -5.01 -8.46 9.70
C ALA A 47 -3.63 -9.14 9.60
N ASN A 48 -3.14 -9.62 10.73
CA ASN A 48 -1.89 -10.39 10.81
C ASN A 48 -2.08 -11.53 11.80
N ASP A 49 -2.84 -12.54 11.41
CA ASP A 49 -3.21 -13.67 12.27
C ASP A 49 -2.16 -14.79 12.26
N THR A 50 -1.32 -14.84 11.22
CA THR A 50 -0.36 -15.93 10.97
C THR A 50 1.11 -15.47 10.99
N GLY A 51 1.38 -14.22 11.35
CA GLY A 51 2.70 -13.60 11.19
C GLY A 51 2.91 -12.93 9.83
N GLU A 52 1.96 -13.12 8.89
CA GLU A 52 1.93 -12.47 7.58
C GLU A 52 0.72 -11.55 7.46
N ILE A 53 0.87 -10.43 6.75
CA ILE A 53 -0.25 -9.52 6.46
C ILE A 53 -1.25 -10.22 5.54
N GLY A 54 -2.54 -10.15 5.86
CA GLY A 54 -3.62 -10.71 5.06
C GLY A 54 -4.90 -9.90 5.18
N GLY A 55 -5.97 -10.39 4.57
CA GLY A 55 -7.30 -9.82 4.77
C GLY A 55 -8.20 -9.86 3.54
N THR A 56 -9.12 -8.89 3.45
CA THR A 56 -10.12 -8.80 2.38
C THR A 56 -10.25 -7.39 1.83
N VAL A 57 -10.71 -7.29 0.58
CA VAL A 57 -11.16 -6.03 -0.02
C VAL A 57 -12.56 -6.22 -0.58
N VAL A 58 -13.43 -5.25 -0.38
CA VAL A 58 -14.78 -5.20 -0.95
C VAL A 58 -14.86 -4.00 -1.86
N PHE A 59 -15.15 -4.23 -3.14
CA PHE A 59 -15.45 -3.17 -4.10
C PHE A 59 -16.96 -3.01 -4.25
N TYR A 60 -17.42 -1.76 -4.31
CA TYR A 60 -18.83 -1.43 -4.46
C TYR A 60 -19.05 -0.79 -5.82
N GLY A 61 -19.95 -1.38 -6.61
CA GLY A 61 -20.43 -0.75 -7.85
C GLY A 61 -21.60 0.17 -7.53
N ILE A 62 -21.49 1.42 -7.95
CA ILE A 62 -22.52 2.45 -7.73
C ILE A 62 -23.17 2.79 -9.07
N ASN A 63 -24.50 2.82 -9.10
CA ASN A 63 -25.23 3.47 -10.18
C ASN A 63 -25.22 4.98 -9.91
N GLY A 64 -24.52 5.75 -10.74
CA GLY A 64 -24.34 7.18 -10.56
C GLY A 64 -25.63 8.00 -10.65
N GLU A 65 -26.59 7.60 -11.51
CA GLU A 65 -27.86 8.33 -11.67
C GLU A 65 -28.76 8.16 -10.44
N ALA A 66 -28.90 6.92 -9.97
CA ALA A 66 -29.76 6.59 -8.85
C ALA A 66 -29.07 6.76 -7.49
N ARG A 67 -27.76 7.04 -7.46
CA ARG A 67 -26.91 7.11 -6.25
C ARG A 67 -27.16 5.94 -5.29
N GLN A 68 -27.10 4.72 -5.84
CA GLN A 68 -27.33 3.49 -5.09
C GLN A 68 -26.25 2.44 -5.37
N ILE A 69 -25.97 1.61 -4.38
CA ILE A 69 -25.10 0.44 -4.54
C ILE A 69 -25.85 -0.62 -5.33
N VAL A 70 -25.25 -1.07 -6.43
CA VAL A 70 -25.80 -2.11 -7.31
C VAL A 70 -24.95 -3.38 -7.33
N ILE A 71 -23.69 -3.29 -6.91
CA ILE A 71 -22.75 -4.43 -6.85
C ILE A 71 -21.99 -4.37 -5.52
N ILE A 72 -21.81 -5.52 -4.90
CA ILE A 72 -20.92 -5.72 -3.76
C ILE A 72 -20.03 -6.91 -4.10
N GLU A 73 -18.73 -6.67 -4.30
CA GLU A 73 -17.78 -7.67 -4.77
C GLU A 73 -16.67 -7.89 -3.71
N PRO A 74 -16.82 -8.90 -2.83
CA PRO A 74 -15.81 -9.23 -1.83
C PRO A 74 -14.71 -10.11 -2.43
N HIS A 75 -13.46 -9.80 -2.10
CA HIS A 75 -12.30 -10.59 -2.47
C HIS A 75 -11.34 -10.80 -1.29
N THR A 76 -10.76 -12.00 -1.22
CA THR A 76 -9.59 -12.26 -0.38
C THR A 76 -8.34 -11.69 -1.04
N LEU A 77 -7.44 -11.11 -0.25
CA LEU A 77 -6.12 -10.70 -0.71
C LEU A 77 -5.28 -11.94 -1.01
N LEU A 78 -4.86 -12.11 -2.26
CA LEU A 78 -3.95 -13.18 -2.69
C LEU A 78 -2.52 -12.65 -2.74
N HIS A 79 -1.60 -13.40 -2.14
CA HIS A 79 -0.17 -13.07 -2.07
C HIS A 79 0.13 -11.62 -1.61
N PRO A 80 -0.50 -11.13 -0.54
CA PRO A 80 -0.26 -9.79 -0.04
C PRO A 80 1.20 -9.60 0.39
N LYS A 81 1.79 -8.48 -0.02
CA LYS A 81 3.16 -8.11 0.30
C LYS A 81 3.24 -6.64 0.66
N LEU A 82 3.78 -6.34 1.84
CA LEU A 82 4.04 -4.97 2.27
C LEU A 82 5.53 -4.66 2.11
N ASP A 83 5.85 -3.79 1.16
CA ASP A 83 7.20 -3.27 0.93
C ASP A 83 7.22 -1.77 1.29
N GLY A 84 7.80 -1.43 2.44
CA GLY A 84 7.80 -0.06 2.94
C GLY A 84 6.39 0.42 3.28
N ASP A 85 5.86 1.33 2.47
CA ASP A 85 4.51 1.90 2.59
C ASP A 85 3.54 1.41 1.50
N THR A 86 3.98 0.47 0.67
CA THR A 86 3.18 -0.04 -0.44
C THR A 86 2.79 -1.49 -0.18
N LEU A 87 1.49 -1.72 -0.04
CA LEU A 87 0.90 -3.06 -0.06
C LEU A 87 0.54 -3.41 -1.50
N SER A 88 1.06 -4.53 -1.99
CA SER A 88 0.68 -5.12 -3.27
C SER A 88 0.00 -6.46 -3.03
N PHE A 89 -1.07 -6.74 -3.76
CA PHE A 89 -1.76 -8.03 -3.71
C PHE A 89 -2.48 -8.30 -5.03
N GLN A 90 -3.03 -9.51 -5.14
CA GLN A 90 -3.91 -9.90 -6.23
C GLN A 90 -5.32 -10.18 -5.71
N ILE A 91 -6.31 -9.98 -6.57
CA ILE A 91 -7.66 -10.48 -6.40
C ILE A 91 -8.02 -11.37 -7.57
N LYS A 92 -8.94 -12.31 -7.35
CA LYS A 92 -9.53 -13.09 -8.42
C LYS A 92 -10.90 -12.50 -8.77
N PHE A 93 -11.11 -12.15 -10.04
CA PHE A 93 -12.44 -11.74 -10.50
C PHE A 93 -13.39 -12.94 -10.57
N GLY A 94 -14.67 -12.68 -10.30
CA GLY A 94 -15.76 -13.63 -10.49
C GLY A 94 -16.66 -13.25 -11.66
N GLY A 95 -17.59 -14.16 -12.01
CA GLY A 95 -18.60 -13.93 -13.05
C GLY A 95 -18.00 -13.84 -14.46
N ASP A 96 -18.37 -12.81 -15.20
CA ASP A 96 -18.00 -12.62 -16.62
C ASP A 96 -16.55 -12.15 -16.81
N ARG A 97 -15.92 -11.65 -15.74
CA ARG A 97 -14.49 -11.30 -15.73
C ARG A 97 -13.73 -12.45 -15.11
N THR A 98 -12.84 -13.05 -15.89
CA THR A 98 -12.00 -14.17 -15.43
C THR A 98 -10.55 -13.71 -15.27
N GLY A 99 -9.85 -14.28 -14.29
CA GLY A 99 -8.42 -14.03 -14.08
C GLY A 99 -8.11 -13.31 -12.78
N LEU A 100 -6.87 -12.81 -12.70
CA LEU A 100 -6.35 -12.08 -11.55
C LEU A 100 -6.18 -10.60 -11.90
N ALA A 101 -6.49 -9.72 -10.96
CA ALA A 101 -6.10 -8.31 -11.01
C ALA A 101 -5.11 -7.99 -9.91
N ARG A 102 -4.10 -7.20 -10.24
CA ARG A 102 -3.17 -6.62 -9.28
C ARG A 102 -3.74 -5.33 -8.73
N VAL A 103 -3.57 -5.17 -7.43
CA VAL A 103 -4.00 -3.99 -6.69
C VAL A 103 -2.83 -3.50 -5.86
N THR A 104 -2.64 -2.19 -5.83
CA THR A 104 -1.66 -1.53 -4.97
C THR A 104 -2.37 -0.58 -4.02
N VAL A 105 -1.85 -0.50 -2.80
CA VAL A 105 -2.26 0.43 -1.77
C VAL A 105 -1.03 1.14 -1.24
N VAL A 106 -0.97 2.46 -1.39
CA VAL A 106 0.13 3.28 -0.87
C VAL A 106 -0.36 3.99 0.38
N PHE A 107 0.21 3.62 1.54
CA PHE A 107 -0.12 4.22 2.83
C PHE A 107 0.67 5.51 3.03
N SER A 108 -0.01 6.58 3.41
CA SER A 108 0.61 7.84 3.77
C SER A 108 0.51 8.09 5.28
N ALA A 109 1.02 9.23 5.73
CA ALA A 109 0.81 9.68 7.10
C ALA A 109 -0.69 9.92 7.38
N ASP A 110 -1.03 10.16 8.65
CA ASP A 110 -2.35 10.63 9.06
C ASP A 110 -3.52 9.68 8.73
N ASN A 111 -3.28 8.37 8.82
CA ASN A 111 -4.33 7.36 8.62
C ASN A 111 -4.97 7.41 7.23
N LYS A 112 -4.18 7.79 6.21
CA LYS A 112 -4.60 7.85 4.81
C LYS A 112 -3.88 6.80 3.97
N ALA A 113 -4.52 6.40 2.88
CA ALA A 113 -3.90 5.59 1.84
C ALA A 113 -4.54 5.88 0.49
N GLN A 114 -3.91 5.43 -0.59
CA GLN A 114 -4.50 5.44 -1.93
C GLN A 114 -4.51 4.02 -2.47
N ILE A 115 -5.66 3.56 -2.95
CA ILE A 115 -5.80 2.25 -3.61
C ILE A 115 -5.98 2.44 -5.11
N HIS A 116 -5.36 1.57 -5.89
CA HIS A 116 -5.50 1.53 -7.33
C HIS A 116 -5.46 0.09 -7.85
N CYS A 117 -6.40 -0.23 -8.74
CA CYS A 117 -6.40 -1.52 -9.45
C CYS A 117 -5.71 -1.34 -10.80
N LEU A 118 -4.57 -2.01 -10.97
CA LEU A 118 -3.70 -1.88 -12.13
C LEU A 118 -4.25 -2.56 -13.39
N ASP A 119 -5.12 -3.56 -13.20
CA ASP A 119 -5.64 -4.40 -14.28
C ASP A 119 -7.18 -4.22 -14.45
N CYS A 120 -7.74 -3.13 -13.92
CA CYS A 120 -9.19 -2.83 -13.99
C CYS A 120 -9.59 -1.96 -15.18
N GLY A 121 -8.69 -1.74 -16.15
CA GLY A 121 -8.92 -0.90 -17.33
C GLY A 121 -8.26 0.48 -17.23
N PRO A 122 -8.20 1.22 -18.35
CA PRO A 122 -7.48 2.50 -18.43
C PRO A 122 -8.08 3.59 -17.55
N ASP A 123 -9.39 3.52 -17.28
CA ASP A 123 -10.13 4.51 -16.48
C ASP A 123 -10.29 4.08 -15.01
N SER A 124 -9.52 3.08 -14.56
CA SER A 124 -9.54 2.61 -13.17
C SER A 124 -9.15 3.75 -12.22
N PRO A 125 -10.06 4.21 -11.34
CA PRO A 125 -9.77 5.35 -10.49
C PRO A 125 -8.75 5.00 -9.39
N THR A 126 -7.98 5.99 -8.97
CA THR A 126 -7.28 5.94 -7.68
C THR A 126 -8.21 6.49 -6.61
N THR A 127 -8.45 5.73 -5.55
CA THR A 127 -9.37 6.10 -4.47
C THR A 127 -8.61 6.35 -3.18
N GLU A 128 -8.90 7.46 -2.49
CA GLU A 128 -8.39 7.70 -1.13
C GLU A 128 -9.10 6.76 -0.14
N LEU A 129 -8.32 6.14 0.74
CA LEU A 129 -8.79 5.37 1.88
C LEU A 129 -8.47 6.10 3.18
N ILE A 130 -9.41 6.07 4.11
CA ILE A 130 -9.24 6.57 5.48
C ILE A 130 -9.30 5.38 6.44
N ARG A 131 -8.30 5.24 7.32
CA ARG A 131 -8.32 4.23 8.39
C ARG A 131 -9.48 4.52 9.32
N GLN A 132 -10.25 3.49 9.62
CA GLN A 132 -11.33 3.57 10.59
C GLN A 132 -10.73 3.41 11.99
N THR A 133 -11.04 4.36 12.86
CA THR A 133 -10.78 4.26 14.30
C THR A 133 -12.12 3.94 14.94
N ASP A 134 -12.37 2.67 15.18
CA ASP A 134 -13.49 2.25 16.03
C ASP A 134 -13.21 2.66 17.48
#